data_AF-A0A9P3LIL3-F1
#
_entry.id   AF-A0A9P3LIL3-F1
#
_cell.length_a   1.000
_cell.length_b   1.000
_cell.length_c   1.000
_cell.angle_alpha   90.00
_cell.angle_beta   90.00
_cell.angle_gamma   90.00
#
_symmetry.space_group_name_H-M   'P 1'
#
loop_
_entity.id
_entity.type
_entity.pdbx_description
1 polymer ?
#
loop_
_entity_poly.entity_id
_entity_poly.type
_entity_poly.pdbx_seq_one_letter_code
_entity_poly.pdbx_strand_id
1 'polypeptide(L)'
;MSFMNKLRKPPSTKHQNSNTPSVDGHVVQSRTMTLARAAVTVAAAPLPPFVGAPIPKSAMPVTRSEQYWAGRALTAEAILSAKVQHHAEIRTLAVVEETKRMQEVAYVHRMHESRQRRLELIATGLVALLVVLLSSFAYTLYNTATAASKSRSLHFTIPILSPFASVVEHESSVIGTKTLVIFALFAAVLAYGCFRFWISRRLQR
;
A
#
# COMPACT_ATOMS: atom_id res chain seq x y z
N MET A 1 6.43 -1.93 10.60
CA MET A 1 5.13 -1.43 11.12
C MET A 1 4.04 -2.06 10.28
N SER A 2 3.52 -3.18 10.78
CA SER A 2 2.50 -4.01 10.15
C SER A 2 1.15 -3.31 10.28
N PHE A 3 0.54 -2.93 9.15
CA PHE A 3 -0.87 -2.55 9.13
C PHE A 3 -1.69 -3.83 9.24
N MET A 4 -1.88 -4.28 10.48
CA MET A 4 -2.94 -5.22 10.79
C MET A 4 -4.25 -4.49 10.53
N ASN A 5 -4.77 -4.66 9.31
CA ASN A 5 -6.15 -4.37 8.98
C ASN A 5 -7.00 -5.15 9.98
N LYS A 6 -7.45 -4.44 11.01
CA LYS A 6 -8.53 -4.88 11.88
C LYS A 6 -9.75 -4.98 10.98
N LEU A 7 -9.94 -6.16 10.39
CA LEU A 7 -11.21 -6.61 9.86
C LEU A 7 -12.23 -6.40 10.98
N ARG A 8 -12.92 -5.27 10.89
CA ARG A 8 -14.01 -4.89 11.78
C ARG A 8 -15.10 -5.93 11.54
N LYS A 9 -15.07 -7.00 12.34
CA LYS A 9 -16.13 -8.00 12.34
C LYS A 9 -17.45 -7.23 12.50
N PRO A 10 -18.42 -7.38 11.59
CA PRO A 10 -19.73 -6.80 11.80
C PRO A 10 -20.26 -7.34 13.13
N PRO A 11 -20.94 -6.50 13.95
CA PRO A 11 -21.49 -6.95 15.21
C PRO A 11 -22.40 -8.15 14.93
N SER A 12 -22.07 -9.28 15.56
CA SER A 12 -22.92 -10.46 15.60
C SER A 12 -24.22 -10.08 16.31
N THR A 13 -25.23 -9.68 15.54
CA THR A 13 -26.59 -9.50 16.01
C THR A 13 -27.06 -10.83 16.57
N LYS A 14 -27.03 -10.99 17.89
CA LYS A 14 -27.71 -12.09 18.58
C LYS A 14 -29.19 -11.96 18.22
N HIS A 15 -29.67 -12.83 17.34
CA HIS A 15 -31.10 -13.05 17.17
C HIS A 15 -31.62 -13.67 18.46
N GLN A 16 -32.11 -12.81 19.34
CA GLN A 16 -32.90 -13.19 20.50
C GLN A 16 -34.27 -13.60 19.97
N ASN A 17 -34.45 -14.91 19.75
CA ASN A 17 -35.74 -15.52 19.44
C ASN A 17 -36.60 -15.49 20.72
N SER A 18 -37.21 -14.35 21.01
CA SER A 18 -38.32 -14.28 21.97
C SER A 18 -39.61 -14.58 21.22
N ASN A 19 -39.99 -15.86 21.17
CA ASN A 19 -41.33 -16.27 20.82
C ASN A 19 -42.27 -15.85 21.96
N THR A 20 -42.80 -14.64 21.88
CA THR A 20 -43.97 -14.21 22.64
C THR A 20 -45.12 -14.00 21.66
N PRO A 21 -46.24 -14.73 21.75
CA PRO A 21 -47.41 -14.48 20.93
C PRO A 21 -48.14 -13.25 21.47
N SER A 22 -47.68 -12.06 21.10
CA SER A 22 -48.44 -10.83 21.27
C SER A 22 -49.39 -10.69 20.08
N VAL A 23 -50.66 -11.00 20.34
CA VAL A 23 -51.82 -10.63 19.54
C VAL A 23 -51.88 -9.11 19.51
N ASP A 24 -51.29 -8.48 18.50
CA ASP A 24 -51.71 -7.21 17.89
C ASP A 24 -50.84 -6.93 16.66
N GLY A 25 -51.49 -6.76 15.52
CA GLY A 25 -50.95 -6.94 14.17
C GLY A 25 -50.04 -5.83 13.64
N HIS A 26 -48.96 -5.50 14.34
CA HIS A 26 -47.83 -4.79 13.74
C HIS A 26 -46.78 -5.80 13.27
N VAL A 27 -46.76 -6.09 11.97
CA VAL A 27 -45.70 -6.87 11.33
C VAL A 27 -44.39 -6.10 11.52
N VAL A 28 -43.59 -6.50 12.51
CA VAL A 28 -42.23 -5.99 12.72
C VAL A 28 -41.38 -6.48 11.56
N GLN A 29 -41.41 -5.71 10.48
CA GLN A 29 -40.67 -6.02 9.27
C GLN A 29 -39.18 -5.75 9.53
N SER A 30 -38.36 -6.80 9.47
CA SER A 30 -36.90 -6.68 9.60
C SER A 30 -36.36 -5.63 8.62
N ARG A 31 -35.34 -4.87 9.04
CA ARG A 31 -34.66 -3.85 8.20
C ARG A 31 -34.21 -4.42 6.85
N THR A 32 -33.81 -5.68 6.81
CA THR A 32 -33.44 -6.37 5.58
C THR A 32 -34.65 -6.57 4.67
N MET A 33 -35.81 -6.88 5.27
CA MET A 33 -37.06 -7.10 4.56
C MET A 33 -37.68 -5.78 4.09
N THR A 34 -37.51 -4.66 4.80
CA THR A 34 -37.93 -3.34 4.31
C THR A 34 -37.04 -2.87 3.15
N LEU A 35 -35.73 -3.05 3.22
CA LEU A 35 -34.81 -2.73 2.10
C LEU A 35 -35.08 -3.61 0.87
N ALA A 36 -35.34 -4.90 1.05
CA ALA A 36 -35.72 -5.79 -0.05
C ALA A 36 -37.04 -5.34 -0.70
N ARG A 37 -38.05 -4.96 0.08
CA ARG A 37 -39.32 -4.45 -0.46
C ARG A 37 -39.15 -3.13 -1.22
N ALA A 38 -38.31 -2.24 -0.69
CA ALA A 38 -37.98 -0.98 -1.34
C ALA A 38 -37.22 -1.19 -2.67
N ALA A 39 -36.32 -2.18 -2.73
CA ALA A 39 -35.63 -2.55 -3.97
C ALA A 39 -36.61 -3.10 -5.03
N VAL A 40 -37.60 -3.89 -4.62
CA VAL A 40 -38.66 -4.39 -5.52
C VAL A 40 -39.51 -3.25 -6.08
N THR A 41 -39.82 -2.22 -5.30
CA THR A 41 -40.59 -1.06 -5.80
C THR A 41 -39.82 -0.18 -6.79
N VAL A 42 -38.49 -0.13 -6.70
CA VAL A 42 -37.66 0.65 -7.65
C VAL A 42 -37.44 -0.11 -8.97
N ALA A 43 -37.49 -1.44 -8.94
CA ALA A 43 -37.44 -2.28 -10.15
C ALA A 43 -38.74 -2.24 -10.98
N ALA A 44 -39.81 -1.61 -10.49
CA ALA A 44 -41.05 -1.36 -11.22
C ALA A 44 -40.91 -0.20 -12.22
N ALA A 45 -39.81 -0.14 -12.96
CA ALA A 45 -39.80 0.62 -14.20
C ALA A 45 -40.91 0.05 -15.10
N PRO A 46 -41.75 0.89 -15.74
CA PRO A 46 -42.79 0.41 -16.63
C PRO A 46 -42.13 -0.45 -17.70
N LEU A 47 -42.38 -1.76 -17.63
CA LEU A 47 -41.87 -2.69 -18.62
C LEU A 47 -42.31 -2.18 -19.99
N PRO A 48 -41.43 -2.14 -20.99
CA PRO A 48 -41.84 -1.81 -22.35
C PRO A 48 -43.04 -2.70 -22.70
N PRO A 49 -44.04 -2.18 -23.43
CA PRO A 49 -45.24 -2.95 -23.76
C PRO A 49 -44.79 -4.27 -24.35
N PHE A 50 -45.07 -5.35 -23.64
CA PHE A 50 -44.73 -6.70 -24.07
C PHE A 50 -45.52 -6.95 -25.35
N VAL A 51 -44.86 -6.79 -26.50
CA VAL A 51 -45.39 -7.21 -27.79
C VAL A 51 -45.32 -8.74 -27.79
N GLY A 52 -46.26 -9.36 -27.06
CA GLY A 52 -46.41 -10.79 -27.06
C GLY A 52 -46.77 -11.22 -28.47
N ALA A 53 -45.88 -11.99 -29.10
CA ALA A 53 -46.23 -12.66 -30.34
C ALA A 53 -47.53 -13.45 -30.08
N PRO A 54 -48.57 -13.28 -30.92
CA PRO A 54 -49.85 -13.93 -30.69
C PRO A 54 -49.64 -15.44 -30.66
N ILE A 55 -49.96 -16.06 -29.52
CA ILE A 55 -49.85 -17.50 -29.35
C ILE A 55 -50.90 -18.14 -30.29
N PRO A 56 -50.50 -19.03 -31.20
CA PRO A 56 -51.45 -19.66 -32.11
C PRO A 56 -52.50 -20.44 -31.32
N LYS A 57 -53.78 -20.27 -31.67
CA LYS A 57 -54.92 -20.90 -30.98
C LYS A 57 -54.84 -22.44 -30.94
N SER A 58 -54.11 -23.05 -31.88
CA SER A 58 -53.84 -24.48 -31.94
C SER A 58 -52.85 -24.98 -30.87
N ALA A 59 -52.10 -24.08 -30.23
CA ALA A 59 -51.12 -24.42 -29.19
C ALA A 59 -51.68 -24.22 -27.77
N MET A 60 -52.98 -23.92 -27.62
CA MET A 60 -53.59 -23.82 -26.30
C MET A 60 -53.77 -25.22 -25.69
N PRO A 61 -53.33 -25.45 -24.45
CA PRO A 61 -53.49 -26.73 -23.77
C PRO A 61 -54.99 -26.99 -23.49
N VAL A 62 -55.56 -27.99 -24.16
CA VAL A 62 -57.00 -28.31 -24.10
C VAL A 62 -57.27 -29.30 -22.98
N THR A 63 -56.35 -30.23 -22.72
CA THR A 63 -56.51 -31.26 -21.69
C THR A 63 -55.96 -30.82 -20.33
N ARG A 64 -56.53 -31.34 -19.23
CA ARG A 64 -56.05 -31.03 -17.86
C ARG A 64 -54.57 -31.40 -17.67
N SER A 65 -54.12 -32.50 -18.29
CA SER A 65 -52.73 -32.92 -18.29
C SER A 65 -51.82 -31.92 -19.01
N GLU A 66 -52.23 -31.41 -20.17
CA GLU A 66 -51.48 -30.38 -20.90
C GLU A 66 -51.38 -29.08 -20.10
N GLN A 67 -52.47 -28.68 -19.44
CA GLN A 67 -52.49 -27.48 -18.58
C GLN A 67 -51.51 -27.62 -17.40
N TYR A 68 -51.46 -28.80 -16.78
CA TYR A 68 -50.51 -29.09 -15.71
C TYR A 68 -49.04 -28.98 -16.19
N TRP A 69 -48.71 -29.61 -17.32
CA TRP A 69 -47.35 -29.55 -17.87
C TRP A 69 -46.98 -28.15 -18.36
N ALA A 70 -47.91 -27.43 -18.98
CA ALA A 70 -47.71 -26.04 -19.41
C ALA A 70 -47.44 -25.12 -18.20
N GLY A 71 -48.22 -25.26 -17.12
CA GLY A 71 -47.97 -24.52 -15.88
C GLY A 71 -46.60 -24.84 -15.27
N ARG A 72 -46.18 -26.11 -15.31
CA ARG A 72 -44.85 -26.52 -14.85
C ARG A 72 -43.73 -25.98 -15.73
N ALA A 73 -43.91 -25.95 -17.04
CA ALA A 73 -42.95 -25.38 -17.98
C ALA A 73 -42.80 -23.87 -17.75
N LEU A 74 -43.91 -23.14 -17.64
CA LEU A 74 -43.90 -21.69 -17.39
C LEU A 74 -43.24 -21.36 -16.04
N THR A 75 -43.56 -22.11 -14.99
CA THR A 75 -42.90 -21.92 -13.68
C THR A 75 -41.40 -22.22 -13.74
N ALA A 76 -40.99 -23.26 -14.47
CA ALA A 76 -39.58 -23.56 -14.67
C ALA A 76 -38.86 -22.45 -15.46
N GLU A 77 -39.48 -21.91 -16.52
CA GLU A 77 -38.95 -20.79 -17.29
C GLU A 77 -38.84 -19.51 -16.44
N ALA A 78 -39.85 -19.21 -15.62
CA ALA A 78 -39.83 -18.07 -14.70
C ALA A 78 -38.73 -18.21 -13.63
N ILE A 79 -38.51 -19.41 -13.10
CA ILE A 79 -37.43 -19.67 -12.14
C ILE A 79 -36.06 -19.55 -12.84
N LEU A 80 -35.94 -20.06 -14.07
CA LEU A 80 -34.69 -19.99 -14.82
C LEU A 80 -34.34 -18.55 -15.19
N SER A 81 -35.31 -17.76 -15.65
CA SER A 81 -35.11 -16.34 -15.99
C SER A 81 -34.68 -15.54 -14.76
N ALA A 82 -35.31 -15.77 -13.61
CA ALA A 82 -34.92 -15.15 -12.34
C ALA A 82 -33.47 -15.51 -11.95
N LYS A 83 -33.06 -16.78 -12.10
CA LYS A 83 -31.67 -17.21 -11.84
C LYS A 83 -30.67 -16.55 -12.80
N VAL A 84 -30.99 -16.51 -14.09
CA VAL A 84 -30.13 -15.90 -15.11
C VAL A 84 -29.94 -14.42 -14.83
N GLN A 85 -31.02 -13.70 -14.50
CA GLN A 85 -30.95 -12.30 -14.12
C GLN A 85 -30.09 -12.10 -12.87
N HIS A 86 -30.31 -12.90 -11.82
CA HIS A 86 -29.53 -12.82 -10.60
C HIS A 86 -28.03 -13.07 -10.83
N HIS A 87 -27.68 -14.05 -11.66
CA HIS A 87 -26.28 -14.29 -12.03
C HIS A 87 -25.68 -13.12 -12.82
N ALA A 88 -26.46 -12.49 -13.70
CA ALA A 88 -26.01 -11.29 -14.41
C ALA A 88 -25.73 -10.14 -13.42
N GLU A 89 -26.61 -9.92 -12.44
CA GLU A 89 -26.43 -8.91 -11.39
C GLU A 89 -25.20 -9.19 -10.51
N ILE A 90 -24.97 -10.45 -10.11
CA ILE A 90 -23.77 -10.81 -9.35
C ILE A 90 -22.50 -10.52 -10.17
N ARG A 91 -22.50 -10.84 -11.47
CA ARG A 91 -21.35 -10.58 -12.35
C ARG A 91 -21.08 -9.09 -12.49
N THR A 92 -22.10 -8.26 -12.67
CA THR A 92 -21.90 -6.81 -12.79
C THR A 92 -21.37 -6.22 -11.48
N LEU A 93 -21.88 -6.66 -10.34
CA LEU A 93 -21.36 -6.25 -9.02
C LEU A 93 -19.90 -6.67 -8.82
N ALA A 94 -19.54 -7.90 -9.22
CA ALA A 94 -18.18 -8.40 -9.11
C ALA A 94 -17.18 -7.53 -9.92
N VAL A 95 -17.53 -7.16 -11.15
CA VAL A 95 -16.69 -6.28 -11.98
C VAL A 95 -16.53 -4.89 -11.36
N VAL A 96 -17.61 -4.33 -10.80
CA VAL A 96 -17.55 -3.03 -10.12
C VAL A 96 -16.66 -3.08 -8.86
N GLU A 97 -16.71 -4.17 -8.09
CA GLU A 97 -15.85 -4.31 -6.92
C GLU A 97 -14.38 -4.52 -7.32
N GLU A 98 -14.12 -5.34 -8.34
CA GLU A 98 -12.78 -5.61 -8.84
C GLU A 98 -12.11 -4.33 -9.37
N THR A 99 -12.84 -3.51 -10.13
CA THR A 99 -12.32 -2.22 -10.62
C THR A 99 -11.99 -1.26 -9.47
N LYS A 100 -12.80 -1.21 -8.41
CA LYS A 100 -12.49 -0.43 -7.19
C LYS A 100 -11.23 -0.93 -6.50
N ARG A 101 -11.09 -2.24 -6.32
CA ARG A 101 -9.88 -2.84 -5.74
C ARG A 101 -8.65 -2.52 -6.57
N MET A 102 -8.74 -2.59 -7.90
CA MET A 102 -7.64 -2.20 -8.80
C MET A 102 -7.25 -0.73 -8.64
N GLN A 103 -8.23 0.17 -8.49
CA GLN A 103 -7.97 1.59 -8.25
C GLN A 103 -7.28 1.84 -6.91
N GLU A 104 -7.73 1.17 -5.84
CA GLU A 104 -7.09 1.26 -4.52
C GLU A 104 -5.66 0.75 -4.54
N VAL A 105 -5.42 -0.40 -5.20
CA VAL A 105 -4.07 -0.97 -5.37
C VAL A 105 -3.19 -0.02 -6.17
N ALA A 106 -3.68 0.51 -7.30
CA ALA A 106 -2.92 1.46 -8.11
C ALA A 106 -2.61 2.75 -7.35
N TYR A 107 -3.53 3.24 -6.53
CA TYR A 107 -3.32 4.40 -5.67
C TYR A 107 -2.22 4.15 -4.63
N VAL A 108 -2.29 3.02 -3.93
CA VAL A 108 -1.27 2.62 -2.95
C VAL A 108 0.08 2.44 -3.63
N HIS A 109 0.12 1.85 -4.82
CA HIS A 109 1.33 1.67 -5.59
C HIS A 109 2.00 3.00 -5.96
N ARG A 110 1.23 3.96 -6.49
CA ARG A 110 1.73 5.32 -6.79
C ARG A 110 2.28 6.03 -5.55
N MET A 111 1.64 5.84 -4.39
CA MET A 111 2.13 6.37 -3.12
C MET A 111 3.45 5.72 -2.69
N HIS A 112 3.67 4.43 -2.98
CA HIS A 112 4.94 3.76 -2.71
C HIS A 112 6.05 4.19 -3.67
N GLU A 113 5.78 4.27 -4.98
CA GLU A 113 6.77 4.70 -5.98
C GLU A 113 7.31 6.10 -5.69
N SER A 114 6.42 7.06 -5.40
CA SER A 114 6.83 8.43 -5.08
C SER A 114 7.76 8.51 -3.86
N ARG A 115 7.54 7.64 -2.86
CA ARG A 115 8.39 7.53 -1.67
C ARG A 115 9.71 6.83 -1.98
N GLN A 116 9.69 5.81 -2.81
CA GLN A 116 10.87 5.06 -3.22
C GLN A 116 11.81 5.95 -4.03
N ARG A 117 11.29 6.73 -4.99
CA ARG A 117 12.09 7.67 -5.79
C ARG A 117 12.79 8.74 -4.93
N ARG A 118 12.13 9.21 -3.87
CA ARG A 118 12.75 10.15 -2.90
C ARG A 118 13.87 9.48 -2.10
N LEU A 119 13.68 8.23 -1.69
CA LEU A 119 14.73 7.47 -0.99
C LEU A 119 15.91 7.17 -1.90
N GLU A 120 15.63 6.81 -3.16
CA GLU A 120 16.64 6.56 -4.18
C GLU A 120 17.48 7.81 -4.43
N LEU A 121 16.86 8.99 -4.54
CA LEU A 121 17.58 10.24 -4.72
C LEU A 121 18.46 10.60 -3.50
N ILE A 122 17.97 10.38 -2.28
CA ILE A 122 18.78 10.59 -1.06
C ILE A 122 19.92 9.56 -0.99
N ALA A 123 19.65 8.29 -1.29
CA ALA A 123 20.64 7.22 -1.26
C ALA A 123 21.74 7.44 -2.30
N THR A 124 21.37 7.80 -3.54
CA THR A 124 22.35 8.13 -4.59
C THR A 124 23.17 9.35 -4.23
N GLY A 125 22.57 10.39 -3.64
CA GLY A 125 23.29 11.54 -3.11
C GLY A 125 24.30 11.17 -2.01
N LEU A 126 23.92 10.29 -1.08
CA LEU A 126 24.79 9.82 -0.01
C LEU A 126 25.97 9.01 -0.56
N VAL A 127 25.71 8.11 -1.51
CA VAL A 127 26.75 7.30 -2.17
C VAL A 127 27.71 8.21 -2.94
N ALA A 128 27.20 9.18 -3.70
CA ALA A 128 28.02 10.15 -4.42
C ALA A 128 28.92 10.96 -3.46
N LEU A 129 28.37 11.44 -2.34
CA LEU A 129 29.13 12.15 -1.31
C LEU A 129 30.25 11.27 -0.73
N LEU A 130 29.97 10.00 -0.45
CA LEU A 130 30.95 9.06 0.09
C LEU A 130 32.10 8.82 -0.90
N VAL A 131 31.80 8.70 -2.19
CA VAL A 131 32.82 8.59 -3.25
C VAL A 131 33.70 9.84 -3.31
N VAL A 132 33.11 11.04 -3.21
CA VAL A 132 33.87 12.30 -3.18
C VAL A 132 34.77 12.37 -1.96
N LEU A 133 34.28 11.98 -0.78
CA LEU A 133 35.06 11.97 0.46
C LEU A 133 36.22 10.97 0.39
N LEU A 134 36.00 9.75 -0.12
CA LEU A 134 37.05 8.77 -0.33
C LEU A 134 38.10 9.26 -1.34
N SER A 135 37.65 9.87 -2.43
CA SER A 135 38.55 10.43 -3.46
C SER A 135 39.40 11.57 -2.90
N SER A 136 38.79 12.47 -2.12
CA SER A 136 39.50 13.55 -1.42
C SER A 136 40.52 12.99 -0.42
N PHE A 137 40.13 11.97 0.36
CA PHE A 137 41.04 11.36 1.33
C PHE A 137 42.22 10.68 0.64
N ALA A 138 41.97 9.89 -0.41
CA ALA A 138 43.01 9.27 -1.22
C ALA A 138 43.96 10.31 -1.84
N TYR A 139 43.42 11.43 -2.35
CA TYR A 139 44.22 12.54 -2.88
C TYR A 139 45.13 13.17 -1.80
N THR A 140 44.59 13.40 -0.59
CA THR A 140 45.41 13.94 0.51
C THR A 140 46.52 12.98 0.92
N LEU A 141 46.24 11.67 0.99
CA LEU A 141 47.25 10.65 1.29
C LEU A 141 48.33 10.57 0.22
N TYR A 142 47.95 10.70 -1.05
CA TYR A 142 48.90 10.72 -2.16
C TYR A 142 49.84 11.93 -2.11
N ASN A 143 49.29 13.13 -1.86
CA ASN A 143 50.09 14.35 -1.74
C ASN A 143 51.01 14.34 -0.51
N THR A 144 50.58 13.78 0.63
CA THR A 144 51.44 13.70 1.83
C THR A 144 52.55 12.67 1.66
N ALA A 145 52.28 11.52 1.03
CA ALA A 145 53.30 10.50 0.75
C ALA A 145 54.41 11.01 -0.18
N THR A 146 54.06 11.78 -1.21
CA THR A 146 55.04 12.35 -2.15
C THR A 146 55.88 13.47 -1.51
N ALA A 147 55.30 14.28 -0.62
CA ALA A 147 56.03 15.30 0.14
C ALA A 147 57.03 14.69 1.13
N ALA A 148 56.64 13.63 1.86
CA ALA A 148 57.51 12.94 2.82
C ALA A 148 58.69 12.20 2.16
N SER A 149 58.54 11.77 0.90
CA SER A 149 59.63 11.15 0.14
C SER A 149 60.71 12.16 -0.27
N LYS A 150 60.39 13.44 -0.47
CA LYS A 150 61.35 14.46 -0.91
C LYS A 150 62.19 15.06 0.22
N SER A 151 61.79 14.92 1.49
CA SER A 151 62.55 15.45 2.63
C SER A 151 63.57 14.49 3.24
N ARG A 152 63.73 13.27 2.69
CA ARG A 152 64.75 12.31 3.18
C ARG A 152 66.10 12.52 2.49
N SER A 153 66.76 13.59 2.87
CA SER A 153 68.22 13.72 2.79
C SER A 153 68.68 14.52 4.01
N LEU A 154 68.58 13.90 5.19
CA LEU A 154 69.24 14.40 6.39
C LEU A 154 70.18 13.30 6.86
N HIS A 155 71.42 13.43 6.40
CA HIS A 155 72.57 12.72 6.93
C HIS A 155 72.68 13.02 8.43
N PHE A 156 72.29 12.06 9.26
CA PHE A 156 72.56 12.11 10.70
C PHE A 156 74.01 11.70 10.95
N THR A 157 74.91 12.68 10.98
CA THR A 157 76.16 12.58 11.75
C THR A 157 75.91 13.24 13.10
N ILE A 158 75.81 12.44 14.15
CA ILE A 158 75.72 12.90 15.54
C ILE A 158 77.16 13.11 16.05
N PRO A 159 77.62 14.32 16.40
CA PRO A 159 78.65 14.45 17.40
C PRO A 159 77.97 14.37 18.76
N ILE A 160 78.06 13.16 19.33
CA ILE A 160 78.06 12.80 20.75
C ILE A 160 77.77 14.01 21.66
N LEU A 161 76.51 14.23 22.06
CA LEU A 161 76.12 14.82 23.34
C LEU A 161 74.58 14.84 23.47
N SER A 162 74.10 14.14 24.49
CA SER A 162 72.77 14.19 25.13
C SER A 162 71.62 13.32 24.56
N PRO A 163 71.25 12.24 25.28
CA PRO A 163 70.12 11.34 24.98
C PRO A 163 68.74 11.84 25.47
N PHE A 164 68.57 13.12 25.79
CA PHE A 164 67.28 13.68 26.24
C PHE A 164 66.53 14.49 25.17
N ALA A 165 67.08 14.63 23.97
CA ALA A 165 66.42 15.32 22.85
C ALA A 165 65.48 14.41 22.04
N SER A 166 64.87 13.41 22.69
CA SER A 166 63.65 12.78 22.19
C SER A 166 62.49 13.78 22.36
N VAL A 167 62.56 14.89 21.62
CA VAL A 167 61.41 15.73 21.32
C VAL A 167 60.63 14.93 20.28
N VAL A 168 59.84 14.01 20.82
CA VAL A 168 58.99 13.09 20.09
C VAL A 168 58.12 13.89 19.11
N GLU A 169 58.42 13.72 17.83
CA GLU A 169 57.60 13.78 16.62
C GLU A 169 56.10 14.18 16.74
N HIS A 170 55.78 15.31 17.36
CA HIS A 170 54.39 15.75 17.54
C HIS A 170 53.79 16.51 16.34
N GLU A 171 54.52 16.67 15.24
CA GLU A 171 54.10 17.52 14.13
C GLU A 171 53.14 16.83 13.13
N SER A 172 53.07 15.50 13.12
CA SER A 172 52.16 14.75 12.23
C SER A 172 50.69 14.72 12.72
N SER A 173 50.42 15.04 13.99
CA SER A 173 49.10 14.87 14.60
C SER A 173 48.11 16.01 14.31
N VAL A 174 48.61 17.22 14.03
CA VAL A 174 47.77 18.43 13.91
C VAL A 174 46.96 18.44 12.60
N ILE A 175 47.49 17.87 11.52
CA ILE A 175 46.78 17.75 10.25
C ILE A 175 45.66 16.71 10.34
N GLY A 176 45.90 15.59 11.03
CA GLY A 176 44.88 14.54 11.21
C GLY A 176 43.68 15.01 12.04
N THR A 177 43.92 15.80 13.09
CA THR A 177 42.84 16.28 13.97
C THR A 177 41.89 17.24 13.26
N LYS A 178 42.41 18.20 12.48
CA LYS A 178 41.57 19.14 11.73
C LYS A 178 40.68 18.42 10.71
N THR A 179 41.24 17.45 9.99
CA THR A 179 40.47 16.66 9.02
C THR A 179 39.41 15.79 9.71
N LEU A 180 39.75 15.18 10.85
CA LEU A 180 38.81 14.33 11.61
C LEU A 180 37.65 15.14 12.18
N VAL A 181 37.90 16.36 12.65
CA VAL A 181 36.85 17.28 13.12
C VAL A 181 35.89 17.66 11.98
N ILE A 182 36.40 17.99 10.79
CA ILE A 182 35.55 18.30 9.63
C ILE A 182 34.68 17.10 9.25
N PHE A 183 35.26 15.89 9.24
CA PHE A 183 34.52 14.65 8.99
C PHE A 183 33.44 14.39 10.06
N ALA A 184 33.77 14.55 11.34
CA ALA A 184 32.82 14.37 12.42
C ALA A 184 31.65 15.36 12.33
N LEU A 185 31.92 16.61 11.95
CA LEU A 185 30.90 17.63 11.76
C LEU A 185 30.00 17.29 10.55
N PHE A 186 30.58 16.83 9.44
CA PHE A 186 29.82 16.40 8.27
C PHE A 186 28.93 15.18 8.58
N ALA A 187 29.47 14.20 9.32
CA ALA A 187 28.73 13.03 9.77
C ALA A 187 27.58 13.41 10.72
N ALA A 188 27.80 14.37 11.62
CA ALA A 188 26.77 14.88 12.52
C ALA A 188 25.62 15.57 11.77
N VAL A 189 25.93 16.38 10.75
CA VAL A 189 24.93 17.04 9.90
C VAL A 189 24.12 16.01 9.10
N LEU A 190 24.76 15.00 8.53
CA LEU A 190 24.09 13.90 7.85
C LEU A 190 23.19 13.10 8.80
N ALA A 191 23.71 12.73 9.98
CA ALA A 191 22.96 12.00 10.99
C ALA A 191 21.74 12.81 11.44
N TYR A 192 21.89 14.13 11.66
CA TYR A 192 20.79 15.02 11.98
C TYR A 192 19.75 15.09 10.84
N GLY A 193 20.20 15.22 9.59
CA GLY A 193 19.31 15.21 8.41
C GLY A 193 18.51 13.91 8.31
N CYS A 194 19.18 12.76 8.47
CA CYS A 194 18.56 11.44 8.52
C CYS A 194 17.55 11.33 9.67
N PHE A 195 17.91 11.79 10.87
CA PHE A 195 17.06 11.75 12.05
C PHE A 195 15.83 12.66 11.89
N ARG A 196 16.01 13.88 11.40
CA ARG A 196 14.94 14.84 11.10
C ARG A 196 13.97 14.27 10.08
N PHE A 197 14.49 13.71 8.98
CA PHE A 197 13.69 13.05 7.94
C PHE A 197 12.88 11.87 8.50
N TRP A 198 13.49 11.08 9.39
CA TRP A 198 12.84 9.95 10.02
C TRP A 198 11.73 10.37 10.99
N ILE A 199 11.94 11.44 11.79
CA ILE A 199 10.92 12.02 12.67
C ILE A 199 9.75 12.60 11.87
N SER A 200 10.02 13.39 10.84
CA SER A 200 8.97 13.97 10.00
C SER A 200 8.10 12.88 9.34
N ARG A 201 8.68 11.71 9.05
CA ARG A 201 7.93 10.54 8.56
C ARG A 201 7.07 9.86 9.62
N ARG A 202 7.48 9.86 10.89
CA ARG A 202 6.67 9.28 11.97
C ARG A 202 5.48 10.16 12.33
N LEU A 203 5.62 11.48 12.23
CA LEU A 203 4.54 12.41 12.61
C LEU A 203 3.39 12.48 11.59
N GLN A 204 3.63 12.05 10.35
CA GLN A 204 2.62 12.00 9.29
C GLN A 204 1.85 10.66 9.24
N ARG A 205 2.14 9.72 10.14
CA ARG A 205 1.36 8.51 10.34
C ARG A 205 0.53 8.64 11.61
#